data_AF-A0A0Q4L8X3-F1
#
_entry.id   AF-A0A0Q4L8X3-F1
#
_cell.length_a   1.000
_cell.length_b   1.000
_cell.length_c   1.000
_cell.angle_alpha   90.00
_cell.angle_beta   90.00
_cell.angle_gamma   90.00
#
_symmetry.space_group_name_H-M   'P 1'
#
loop_
_entity.id
_entity.type
_entity.pdbx_description
1 polymer ?
#
loop_
_entity_poly.entity_id
_entity_poly.type
_entity_poly.pdbx_seq_one_letter_code
_entity_poly.pdbx_strand_id
1 'polypeptide(L)' 'MPKLKTKSGVKKRFKLTATGLLKHGVAGKRHRLAHHNGKYIRQNRGTKLLSKADTAAVKAWAPYGLR' A
#
# COMPACT_ATOMS: atom_id res chain seq x y z
N MET A 1 18.47 -25.51 4.82
CA MET A 1 18.34 -24.39 3.86
C MET A 1 17.31 -23.37 4.35
N PRO A 2 17.71 -22.12 4.65
CA PRO A 2 16.76 -21.07 4.94
C PRO A 2 16.00 -20.67 3.66
N LYS A 3 14.67 -20.77 3.68
CA LYS A 3 13.81 -20.24 2.60
C LYS A 3 13.56 -18.76 2.87
N LEU A 4 13.63 -17.94 1.82
CA LEU A 4 13.16 -16.55 1.89
C LEU A 4 11.72 -16.52 2.42
N LYS A 5 11.34 -15.46 3.11
CA LYS A 5 10.00 -15.27 3.65
C LYS A 5 9.48 -13.91 3.25
N THR A 6 8.20 -13.87 2.88
CA THR A 6 7.50 -12.62 2.61
C THR A 6 7.36 -11.82 3.91
N LYS A 7 7.74 -10.54 3.91
CA LYS A 7 7.57 -9.69 5.09
C LYS A 7 6.08 -9.53 5.42
N SER A 8 5.66 -10.01 6.58
CA SER A 8 4.25 -10.04 6.99
C SER A 8 3.60 -8.65 7.02
N GLY A 9 4.38 -7.62 7.38
CA GLY A 9 3.92 -6.22 7.36
C GLY A 9 3.59 -5.70 5.95
N VAL A 10 4.30 -6.18 4.92
CA VAL A 10 4.05 -5.80 3.52
C VAL A 10 2.77 -6.46 3.02
N LYS A 11 2.61 -7.76 3.30
CA LYS A 11 1.39 -8.52 2.96
C LYS A 11 0.12 -7.87 3.51
N LYS A 12 0.18 -7.28 4.71
CA LYS A 12 -0.98 -6.63 5.35
C LYS A 12 -1.32 -5.25 4.76
N ARG A 13 -0.38 -4.58 4.08
CA ARG A 13 -0.49 -3.15 3.72
C ARG A 13 -0.61 -2.91 2.22
N PHE A 14 -0.04 -3.79 1.38
CA PHE A 14 0.03 -3.61 -0.06
C PHE A 14 -0.67 -4.76 -0.79
N LYS A 15 -1.36 -4.44 -1.89
CA LYS A 15 -1.98 -5.42 -2.79
C LYS A 15 -1.49 -5.21 -4.22
N LEU A 16 -1.33 -6.29 -4.97
CA LEU A 16 -1.04 -6.21 -6.40
C LEU A 16 -2.33 -6.05 -7.21
N THR A 17 -2.28 -5.23 -8.27
CA THR A 17 -3.30 -5.21 -9.32
C THR A 17 -3.06 -6.32 -10.32
N ALA A 18 -4.07 -6.63 -11.13
CA ALA A 18 -3.93 -7.54 -12.26
C ALA A 18 -2.80 -7.12 -13.23
N THR A 19 -2.53 -5.82 -13.33
CA THR A 19 -1.45 -5.23 -14.14
C THR A 19 -0.08 -5.18 -13.45
N GLY A 20 0.06 -5.71 -12.23
CA GLY A 20 1.35 -5.77 -11.53
C GLY A 20 1.78 -4.49 -10.81
N LEU A 21 0.87 -3.52 -10.69
CA LEU A 21 1.07 -2.29 -9.90
C LEU A 21 0.71 -2.52 -8.43
N LEU A 22 1.35 -1.77 -7.54
CA LEU A 22 1.10 -1.85 -6.10
C LEU A 22 0.06 -0.82 -5.67
N LYS A 23 -1.01 -1.28 -5.03
CA LYS A 23 -2.03 -0.46 -4.38
C LYS A 23 -1.79 -0.41 -2.87
N HIS A 24 -2.04 0.76 -2.30
CA HIS A 24 -2.03 0.96 -0.85
C HIS A 24 -3.20 1.86 -0.40
N GLY A 25 -3.52 1.75 0.89
CA GLY A 25 -4.43 2.68 1.55
C GLY A 25 -3.78 4.06 1.72
N VAL A 26 -4.58 5.11 1.61
CA VAL A 26 -4.16 6.48 1.92
C VAL A 26 -3.88 6.67 3.42
N ALA A 27 -2.82 7.41 3.72
CA ALA A 27 -2.48 7.81 5.08
C ALA A 27 -3.31 9.02 5.54
N GLY A 28 -3.36 9.26 6.86
CA GLY A 28 -3.90 10.50 7.43
C GLY A 28 -5.42 10.64 7.39
N LYS A 29 -6.18 9.53 7.27
CA LYS A 29 -7.65 9.55 7.26
C LYS A 29 -8.29 8.63 8.32
N ARG A 30 -7.60 8.41 9.43
CA ARG A 30 -8.08 7.54 10.52
C ARG A 30 -8.69 8.31 11.69
N HIS A 31 -8.21 9.52 11.94
CA HIS A 31 -8.59 10.37 13.08
C HIS A 31 -8.47 11.85 12.67
N ARG A 32 -8.94 12.76 13.52
CA ARG A 32 -8.94 14.23 13.29
C ARG A 32 -9.68 14.68 12.01
N LEU A 33 -10.71 13.94 11.60
CA LEU A 33 -11.49 14.26 10.39
C LEU A 33 -12.26 15.59 10.50
N ALA A 34 -12.57 16.05 11.72
CA ALA A 34 -13.18 17.35 11.95
C ALA A 34 -12.30 18.54 11.48
N HIS A 35 -10.97 18.39 11.51
CA HIS A 35 -10.04 19.41 11.02
C HIS A 35 -9.77 19.33 9.52
N HIS A 36 -10.24 18.28 8.86
CA HIS A 36 -10.02 18.07 7.44
C HIS A 36 -11.21 18.58 6.63
N ASN A 37 -10.92 19.28 5.54
CA ASN A 37 -11.95 19.71 4.58
C ASN A 37 -12.66 18.48 3.97
N GLY A 38 -13.97 18.58 3.73
CA GLY A 38 -14.76 17.55 3.04
C GLY A 38 -14.16 17.12 1.69
N LYS A 39 -13.47 18.01 0.97
CA LYS A 39 -12.73 17.65 -0.26
C LYS A 39 -11.64 16.62 -0.01
N TYR A 40 -10.83 16.81 1.03
CA TYR A 40 -9.76 15.88 1.42
C TYR A 40 -10.33 14.49 1.76
N ILE A 41 -11.40 14.48 2.56
CA ILE A 41 -12.06 13.24 2.98
C ILE A 41 -12.59 12.46 1.77
N ARG A 42 -13.15 13.14 0.76
CA ARG A 42 -13.66 12.53 -0.48
C ARG A 42 -12.53 11.96 -1.35
N GLN A 43 -11.47 12.73 -1.59
CA GLN A 43 -10.33 12.28 -2.41
C GLN A 43 -9.61 11.07 -1.80
N ASN A 44 -9.57 10.99 -0.47
CA ASN A 44 -8.90 9.92 0.25
C ASN A 44 -9.86 8.75 0.63
N ARG A 45 -10.99 8.56 -0.07
CA ARG A 45 -11.86 7.36 0.12
C ARG A 45 -11.28 6.10 -0.52
N GLY A 46 -10.58 6.25 -1.65
CA GLY A 46 -10.06 5.13 -2.42
C GLY A 46 -8.68 4.64 -1.98
N THR A 47 -8.19 3.66 -2.72
CA THR A 47 -6.78 3.24 -2.70
C THR A 47 -5.99 4.04 -3.72
N LYS A 48 -4.70 4.27 -3.44
CA LYS A 48 -3.78 4.93 -4.37
C LYS A 48 -2.74 3.94 -4.88
N LEU A 49 -2.18 4.26 -6.05
CA LEU A 49 -1.02 3.57 -6.57
C LEU A 49 0.23 4.04 -5.83
N LEU A 50 1.12 3.11 -5.53
CA LEU A 50 2.41 3.39 -4.93
C LEU A 50 3.30 4.16 -5.93
N SER A 51 4.17 5.01 -5.41
CA SER A 51 5.17 5.72 -6.23
C SER A 51 6.11 4.73 -6.94
N LYS A 52 6.61 5.09 -8.12
CA LYS A 52 7.57 4.25 -8.85
C LYS A 52 8.86 4.02 -8.04
N ALA A 53 9.33 5.03 -7.32
CA ALA A 53 10.53 4.93 -6.49
C ALA A 53 10.41 3.84 -5.41
N ASP A 54 9.27 3.75 -4.73
CA ASP A 54 9.09 2.80 -3.62
C ASP A 54 8.72 1.39 -4.10
N THR A 55 8.22 1.24 -5.33
CA THR A 55 7.77 -0.07 -5.83
C THR A 55 8.86 -1.13 -5.89
N ALA A 56 10.11 -0.77 -6.19
CA ALA A 56 11.22 -1.71 -6.25
C ALA A 56 11.53 -2.31 -4.86
N ALA A 57 11.61 -1.47 -3.84
CA ALA A 57 11.87 -1.89 -2.46
C ALA A 57 10.76 -2.81 -1.93
N VAL A 58 9.50 -2.46 -2.18
CA VAL A 58 8.35 -3.26 -1.72
C VAL A 58 8.29 -4.63 -2.39
N LYS A 59 8.63 -4.72 -3.69
CA LYS A 59 8.70 -6.00 -4.40
C LYS A 59 9.84 -6.89 -3.87
N ALA A 60 11.00 -6.32 -3.53
CA ALA A 60 12.10 -7.07 -2.94
C ALA A 60 11.73 -7.73 -1.60
N TRP A 61 10.88 -7.09 -0.79
CA TRP A 61 10.38 -7.66 0.47
C TRP A 61 9.30 -8.73 0.31
N ALA A 62 8.81 -8.94 -0.92
CA ALA A 62 7.77 -9.89 -1.26
C ALA A 62 8.19 -10.82 -2.41
N PRO A 63 9.17 -11.72 -2.18
CA PRO A 63 9.76 -12.56 -3.23
C PRO A 63 8.77 -13.54 -3.89
N TYR A 64 7.70 -13.93 -3.18
CA TYR A 64 6.66 -14.82 -3.70
C TYR A 64 5.39 -14.08 -4.15
N GLY A 65 5.48 -12.75 -4.28
CA GLY A 65 4.34 -11.88 -4.55
C GLY A 65 3.48 -11.58 -3.32
N LEU A 66 2.48 -10.73 -3.54
CA LEU A 66 1.51 -10.27 -2.54
C LEU A 66 0.14 -10.78 -2.94
N ARG A 67 -0.30 -11.84 -2.26
CA ARG A 67 -1.64 -12.43 -2.38
C ARG A 67 -2.49 -11.99 -1.20
#